data_AF-A0AAW9EDC0-F1
#
_entry.id   AF-A0AAW9EDC0-F1
#
_cell.length_a   1.000
_cell.length_b   1.000
_cell.length_c   1.000
_cell.angle_alpha   90.00
_cell.angle_beta   90.00
_cell.angle_gamma   90.00
#
_symmetry.space_group_name_H-M   'P 1'
#
loop_
_entity.id
_entity.type
_entity.pdbx_description
1 polymer ?
#
loop_
_entity_poly.entity_id
_entity_poly.type
_entity_poly.pdbx_seq_one_letter_code
_entity_poly.pdbx_strand_id
1 'polypeptide(L)'
;ILPAVSTIERLCADALVAAERRIETRIAENLTADVRDHLDKLLSEMLAGNISRFIWLRNFEVGNNSAAANRLLDRLEFLRTLNINHSALASIPA
;
A
#
# COMPACT_ATOMS: atom_id res chain seq x y z
N ILE A 1 2.54 11.50 -42.44
CA ILE A 1 2.01 12.66 -41.67
C ILE A 1 2.21 12.33 -40.21
N LEU A 2 3.03 13.10 -39.48
CA LEU A 2 3.16 12.95 -38.02
C LEU A 2 2.01 13.73 -37.36
N PRO A 3 1.36 13.21 -36.30
CA PRO A 3 0.36 13.96 -35.55
C PRO A 3 0.98 15.18 -34.87
N ALA A 4 0.13 16.16 -34.53
CA ALA A 4 0.55 17.32 -33.76
C ALA A 4 1.09 16.91 -32.38
N VAL A 5 2.06 17.65 -31.84
CA VAL A 5 2.69 17.38 -30.54
C VAL A 5 1.65 17.20 -29.42
N SER A 6 0.62 18.05 -29.40
CA SER A 6 -0.49 17.95 -28.43
C SER A 6 -1.26 16.63 -28.50
N THR A 7 -1.34 16.02 -29.68
CA THR A 7 -1.96 14.70 -29.86
C THR A 7 -1.06 13.60 -29.30
N ILE A 8 0.26 13.72 -29.46
CA ILE A 8 1.23 12.79 -28.89
C ILE A 8 1.20 12.87 -27.36
N GLU A 9 1.22 14.06 -26.78
CA GLU A 9 1.16 14.28 -25.33
C GLU A 9 -0.10 13.68 -24.72
N ARG A 10 -1.27 13.90 -25.35
CA ARG A 10 -2.53 13.32 -24.89
C ARG A 10 -2.49 11.80 -24.92
N LEU A 11 -1.97 11.19 -26.00
CA LEU A 11 -1.84 9.73 -26.09
C LEU A 11 -0.90 9.17 -25.02
N CYS A 12 0.19 9.87 -24.70
CA CYS A 12 1.10 9.48 -23.62
C CYS A 12 0.41 9.56 -22.25
N ALA A 13 -0.35 10.63 -22.01
CA ALA A 13 -1.12 10.78 -20.77
C ALA A 13 -2.19 9.68 -20.64
N ASP A 14 -2.93 9.40 -21.72
CA ASP A 14 -3.94 8.34 -21.77
C ASP A 14 -3.29 6.96 -21.50
N ALA A 15 -2.11 6.70 -22.07
CA ALA A 15 -1.36 5.46 -21.87
C ALA A 15 -0.85 5.31 -20.43
N LEU A 16 -0.37 6.40 -19.81
CA LEU A 16 0.06 6.40 -18.41
C LEU A 16 -1.10 6.06 -17.47
N VAL A 17 -2.23 6.74 -17.63
CA VAL A 17 -3.44 6.48 -16.83
C VAL A 17 -3.93 5.05 -17.02
N ALA A 18 -3.89 4.53 -18.25
CA ALA A 18 -4.28 3.15 -18.54
C ALA A 18 -3.35 2.14 -17.86
N ALA A 19 -2.04 2.40 -17.81
CA ALA A 19 -1.06 1.56 -17.13
C ALA A 19 -1.26 1.57 -15.62
N GLU A 20 -1.47 2.73 -15.01
CA GLU A 20 -1.76 2.88 -13.57
C GLU A 20 -3.01 2.10 -13.17
N ARG A 21 -4.13 2.33 -13.88
CA ARG A 21 -5.39 1.61 -13.64
C ARG A 21 -5.25 0.10 -13.78
N ARG A 22 -4.43 -0.36 -14.73
CA ARG A 22 -4.15 -1.79 -14.92
C ARG A 22 -3.41 -2.36 -13.72
N ILE A 23 -2.45 -1.63 -13.14
CA ILE A 23 -1.74 -2.05 -11.93
C ILE A 23 -2.71 -2.08 -10.75
N GLU A 24 -3.47 -1.01 -10.51
CA GLU A 24 -4.46 -0.92 -9.42
C GLU A 24 -5.48 -2.07 -9.48
N THR A 25 -6.04 -2.31 -10.67
CA THR A 25 -7.03 -3.39 -10.88
C THR A 25 -6.43 -4.75 -10.56
N ARG A 26 -5.20 -5.02 -11.02
CA ARG A 26 -4.52 -6.30 -10.73
C ARG A 26 -4.22 -6.47 -9.26
N ILE A 27 -3.77 -5.42 -8.57
CA ILE A 27 -3.57 -5.48 -7.12
C ILE A 27 -4.90 -5.80 -6.44
N ALA A 28 -5.96 -5.05 -6.77
CA ALA A 28 -7.28 -5.26 -6.20
C ALA A 28 -7.78 -6.70 -6.43
N GLU A 29 -7.71 -7.22 -7.65
CA GLU A 29 -8.13 -8.58 -7.99
C GLU A 29 -7.38 -9.66 -7.19
N ASN A 30 -6.12 -9.44 -6.83
CA ASN A 30 -5.35 -10.37 -6.01
C ASN A 30 -5.61 -10.23 -4.50
N LEU A 31 -6.28 -9.16 -4.05
CA LEU A 31 -6.67 -8.97 -2.65
C LEU A 31 -8.05 -9.60 -2.41
N THR A 32 -8.09 -10.60 -1.54
CA THR A 32 -9.35 -11.18 -1.05
C THR A 32 -10.18 -10.13 -0.30
N ALA A 33 -11.50 -10.32 -0.24
CA ALA A 33 -12.39 -9.41 0.47
C ALA A 33 -12.01 -9.22 1.96
N ASP A 34 -11.53 -10.29 2.60
CA ASP A 34 -11.03 -10.26 3.98
C ASP A 34 -9.81 -9.33 4.13
N VAL A 35 -8.83 -9.45 3.23
CA VAL A 35 -7.64 -8.59 3.26
C VAL A 35 -8.01 -7.12 3.01
N ARG A 36 -8.98 -6.85 2.12
CA ARG A 36 -9.46 -5.49 1.89
C ARG A 36 -10.12 -4.89 3.13
N ASP A 37 -10.99 -5.64 3.79
CA ASP A 37 -11.64 -5.21 5.04
C ASP A 37 -10.62 -4.97 6.17
N HIS A 38 -9.60 -5.85 6.28
CA HIS A 38 -8.51 -5.65 7.21
C HIS A 38 -7.66 -4.40 6.90
N LEU A 39 -7.38 -4.12 5.62
CA LEU A 39 -6.66 -2.91 5.21
C LEU A 39 -7.47 -1.64 5.48
N ASP A 40 -8.78 -1.64 5.20
CA ASP A 40 -9.65 -0.50 5.49
C ASP A 40 -9.77 -0.23 7.00
N LYS A 41 -9.79 -1.29 7.82
CA LYS A 41 -9.76 -1.16 9.29
C LYS A 41 -8.51 -0.45 9.78
N LEU A 42 -7.37 -0.53 9.10
CA LEU A 42 -6.16 0.20 9.49
C LEU A 42 -6.36 1.72 9.49
N LEU A 43 -7.25 2.22 8.63
CA LEU A 43 -7.55 3.66 8.52
C LEU A 43 -8.55 4.12 9.58
N SER A 44 -9.42 3.23 10.04
CA SER A 44 -10.52 3.54 10.96
C SER A 44 -10.20 3.22 12.43
N GLU A 45 -9.31 2.26 12.68
CA GLU A 45 -8.93 1.87 14.03
C GLU A 45 -7.95 2.89 14.64
N MET A 46 -8.38 3.56 15.71
CA MET A 46 -7.62 4.59 16.38
C MET A 46 -6.93 4.03 17.63
N LEU A 47 -5.64 4.33 17.76
CA LEU A 47 -4.83 4.01 18.93
C LEU A 47 -4.81 5.16 19.93
N ALA A 48 -4.27 4.88 21.12
CA ALA A 48 -3.99 5.91 22.11
C ALA A 48 -3.16 7.04 21.48
N GLY A 49 -3.62 8.28 21.66
CA GLY A 49 -3.04 9.45 20.99
C GLY A 49 -3.73 9.85 19.68
N ASN A 50 -4.89 9.25 19.34
CA ASN A 50 -5.69 9.61 18.17
C ASN A 50 -4.92 9.46 16.84
N ILE A 51 -4.06 8.44 16.77
CA ILE A 51 -3.37 8.05 15.55
C ILE A 51 -4.05 6.80 14.99
N SER A 52 -4.26 6.75 13.68
CA SER A 52 -4.77 5.52 13.06
C SER A 52 -3.73 4.41 13.16
N ARG A 53 -4.19 3.16 13.19
CA ARG A 53 -3.35 1.96 13.13
C ARG A 53 -2.38 2.01 11.95
N PHE A 54 -2.81 2.55 10.81
CA PHE A 54 -1.96 2.82 9.65
C PHE A 54 -0.80 3.79 9.96
N ILE A 55 -1.10 4.94 10.57
CA ILE A 55 -0.07 5.94 10.91
C ILE A 55 0.91 5.36 11.95
N TRP A 56 0.41 4.61 12.92
CA TRP A 56 1.25 3.93 13.92
C TRP A 56 2.23 2.93 13.29
N LEU A 57 1.77 2.17 12.29
CA LEU A 57 2.60 1.21 11.57
C LEU A 57 3.69 1.93 10.75
N ARG A 58 3.35 3.07 10.13
CA ARG A 58 4.26 3.87 9.31
C ARG A 58 5.29 4.65 10.13
N ASN A 59 4.92 5.11 11.32
CA ASN A 59 5.80 5.90 12.17
C ASN A 59 6.85 5.00 12.83
N PHE A 60 8.06 5.04 12.28
CA PHE A 60 9.24 4.36 12.82
C PHE A 60 9.92 5.25 13.87
N GLU A 61 10.09 4.75 15.09
CA GLU A 61 10.91 5.41 16.11
C GLU A 61 12.34 4.87 16.04
N VAL A 62 13.28 5.73 15.64
CA VAL A 62 14.71 5.38 15.65
C VAL A 62 15.22 5.43 17.09
N GLY A 63 15.61 4.29 17.65
CA GLY A 63 16.17 4.21 18.99
C GLY A 63 17.04 2.98 19.17
N ASN A 64 18.13 3.11 19.94
CA ASN A 64 19.06 2.00 20.23
C ASN A 64 18.82 1.41 21.64
N ASN A 65 17.56 1.35 22.08
CA ASN A 65 17.19 0.80 23.38
C ASN A 65 16.18 -0.34 23.24
N SER A 66 16.04 -1.14 24.29
CA SER A 66 15.16 -2.30 24.31
C SER A 66 13.68 -1.93 24.11
N ALA A 67 13.27 -0.72 24.49
CA ALA A 67 11.91 -0.24 24.26
C ALA A 67 11.62 -0.02 22.77
N ALA A 68 12.58 0.54 22.02
CA ALA A 68 12.48 0.68 20.57
C ALA A 68 12.43 -0.70 19.88
N ALA A 69 13.24 -1.66 20.33
CA ALA A 69 13.20 -3.03 19.83
C ALA A 69 11.84 -3.71 20.06
N ASN A 70 11.26 -3.58 21.27
CA ASN A 70 9.93 -4.13 21.56
C ASN A 70 8.85 -3.50 20.69
N ARG A 71 8.86 -2.18 20.50
CA ARG A 71 7.90 -1.51 19.60
C ARG A 71 8.02 -1.98 18.14
N LEU A 72 9.20 -2.42 17.70
CA LEU A 72 9.39 -3.03 16.39
C LEU A 72 8.81 -4.44 16.33
N LEU A 73 8.99 -5.22 17.39
CA LEU A 73 8.37 -6.55 17.51
C LEU A 73 6.85 -6.46 17.51
N ASP A 74 6.25 -5.50 18.23
CA ASP A 74 4.80 -5.27 18.23
C ASP A 74 4.26 -4.99 16.82
N ARG A 75 5.00 -4.20 16.03
CA ARG A 75 4.66 -3.91 14.63
C ARG A 75 4.81 -5.13 13.74
N LEU A 76 5.88 -5.91 13.92
CA LEU A 76 6.10 -7.14 13.16
C LEU A 76 5.03 -8.20 13.46
N GLU A 77 4.62 -8.33 14.72
CA GLU A 77 3.54 -9.22 15.12
C GLU A 77 2.22 -8.80 14.46
N PHE A 78 1.89 -7.50 14.51
CA PHE A 78 0.72 -6.97 13.83
C PHE A 78 0.78 -7.17 12.30
N LEU A 79 1.92 -6.93 11.65
CA LEU A 79 2.07 -7.19 10.22
C LEU A 79 1.83 -8.65 9.86
N ARG A 80 2.20 -9.57 10.75
CA ARG A 80 1.97 -11.00 10.55
C ARG A 80 0.50 -11.37 10.63
N THR A 81 -0.29 -10.70 11.47
CA THR A 81 -1.74 -10.95 11.56
C THR A 81 -2.49 -10.50 10.30
N LEU A 82 -1.97 -9.50 9.59
CA LEU A 82 -2.58 -9.04 8.32
C LEU A 82 -2.54 -10.10 7.22
N ASN A 83 -1.66 -11.11 7.34
CA ASN A 83 -1.55 -12.24 6.42
C ASN A 83 -1.55 -11.83 4.92
N ILE A 84 -0.95 -10.68 4.61
CA ILE A 84 -0.91 -10.15 3.25
C ILE A 84 0.05 -11.01 2.45
N ASN A 85 -0.50 -11.83 1.55
CA ASN A 85 0.30 -12.66 0.68
C ASN A 85 1.06 -11.76 -0.31
N HIS A 86 2.38 -11.87 -0.32
CA HIS A 86 3.27 -11.16 -1.23
C HIS A 86 2.98 -11.51 -2.70
N SER A 87 2.28 -12.62 -2.97
CA SER A 87 1.76 -12.97 -4.29
C SER A 87 0.83 -11.89 -4.87
N ALA A 88 0.16 -11.09 -4.03
CA ALA A 88 -0.67 -9.99 -4.49
C ALA A 88 0.14 -8.91 -5.24
N LEU A 89 1.42 -8.77 -4.91
CA LEU A 89 2.35 -7.85 -5.57
C LEU A 89 3.19 -8.54 -6.65
N ALA A 90 3.27 -9.88 -6.65
CA ALA A 90 4.08 -10.64 -7.60
C ALA A 90 3.63 -10.49 -9.06
N SER A 91 2.40 -10.03 -9.29
CA SER A 91 1.89 -9.77 -10.63
C SER A 91 2.28 -8.38 -11.17
N ILE A 92 2.73 -7.44 -10.33
CA ILE A 92 3.09 -6.09 -10.75
C ILE A 92 4.46 -6.13 -11.47
N PRO A 93 4.57 -5.61 -12.70
CA PRO A 93 5.87 -5.50 -13.38
C PRO A 93 6.79 -4.53 -12.62
N ALA A 94 8.09 -4.86 -12.56
CA ALA A 94 9.13 -4.07 -11.89
C ALA A 94 9.52 -2.80 -12.66
#